data_AF-A0A2V7TEH3-F1
#
_entry.id   AF-A0A2V7TEH3-F1
#
_cell.length_a   1.000
_cell.length_b   1.000
_cell.length_c   1.000
_cell.angle_alpha   90.00
_cell.angle_beta   90.00
_cell.angle_gamma   90.00
#
_symmetry.space_group_name_H-M   'P 1'
#
loop_
_entity.id
_entity.type
_entity.pdbx_description
1 polymer ?
#
loop_
_entity_poly.entity_id
_entity_poly.type
_entity_poly.pdbx_seq_one_letter_code
_entity_poly.pdbx_strand_id
1 'polypeptide(L)'
;MSPSLLALVLANAIPIVGVLFLGWTVFPLLLLYWLENVVVGGFNVAKMLLAQPSEPVSWLGKLFLIPFFIVHFGGFTYVHGVLVVAFFGPKGAQPFDLLTAVPAAIRANHLGWGLLSLTASHGLSFYWNYLQNGEFQRASLNTLMGQPYGRIVVLHLTVLFGGWIVILLGSPVPALIILIAFKTAADWRAHKAERRKFATQRP
;
A
#
# COMPACT_ATOMS: atom_id res chain seq x y z
N MET A 1 -15.44 14.68 9.08
CA MET A 1 -14.51 13.73 8.42
C MET A 1 -13.98 12.78 9.50
N SER A 2 -13.87 11.47 9.24
CA SER A 2 -13.25 10.58 10.23
C SER A 2 -11.75 10.88 10.33
N PRO A 3 -11.11 10.75 11.51
CA PRO A 3 -9.67 10.96 11.69
C PRO A 3 -8.82 10.15 10.69
N SER A 4 -9.28 8.95 10.33
CA SER A 4 -8.67 8.08 9.33
C SER A 4 -8.67 8.64 7.90
N LEU A 5 -9.71 9.39 7.52
CA LEU A 5 -9.80 9.99 6.20
C LEU A 5 -8.84 11.20 6.09
N LEU A 6 -8.71 11.96 7.18
CA LEU A 6 -7.79 13.09 7.24
C LEU A 6 -6.32 12.60 7.21
N ALA A 7 -6.02 11.52 7.95
CA ALA A 7 -4.72 10.85 7.90
C ALA A 7 -4.39 10.27 6.51
N LEU A 8 -5.39 9.76 5.77
CA LEU A 8 -5.21 9.27 4.40
C LEU A 8 -4.88 10.41 3.43
N VAL A 9 -5.60 11.52 3.52
CA VAL A 9 -5.37 12.70 2.65
C VAL A 9 -3.99 13.29 2.93
N LEU A 10 -3.61 13.43 4.20
CA LEU A 10 -2.28 13.93 4.58
C LEU A 10 -1.16 12.98 4.14
N ALA A 11 -1.34 11.67 4.25
CA ALA A 11 -0.36 10.70 3.78
C ALA A 11 -0.14 10.77 2.25
N ASN A 12 -1.20 11.05 1.48
CA ASN A 12 -1.11 11.22 0.02
C ASN A 12 -0.52 12.57 -0.42
N ALA A 13 -0.39 13.54 0.49
CA ALA A 13 0.30 14.80 0.21
C ALA A 13 1.84 14.65 0.21
N ILE A 14 2.37 13.63 0.89
CA ILE A 14 3.82 13.42 1.03
C ILE A 14 4.53 13.15 -0.31
N PRO A 15 4.00 12.30 -1.22
CA PRO A 15 4.55 12.18 -2.57
C PRO A 15 4.68 13.52 -3.29
N ILE A 16 3.70 14.41 -3.14
CA ILE A 16 3.72 15.74 -3.75
C ILE A 16 4.83 16.60 -3.15
N VAL A 17 4.96 16.60 -1.81
CA VAL A 17 6.05 17.30 -1.12
C VAL A 17 7.41 16.74 -1.53
N GLY A 18 7.54 15.42 -1.65
CA GLY A 18 8.75 14.76 -2.10
C GLY A 18 9.18 15.17 -3.51
N VAL A 19 8.24 15.30 -4.45
CA VAL A 19 8.52 15.80 -5.80
C VAL A 19 8.95 17.26 -5.78
N LEU A 20 8.19 18.11 -5.10
CA LEU A 20 8.38 19.57 -5.16
C LEU A 20 9.61 20.05 -4.37
N PHE A 21 9.93 19.41 -3.25
CA PHE A 21 10.94 19.89 -2.31
C PHE A 21 12.13 18.93 -2.12
N LEU A 22 11.96 17.63 -2.38
CA LEU A 22 13.01 16.62 -2.22
C LEU A 22 13.53 16.08 -3.56
N GLY A 23 13.03 16.62 -4.69
CA GLY A 23 13.45 16.24 -6.03
C GLY A 23 13.12 14.80 -6.39
N TRP A 24 12.09 14.20 -5.78
CA TRP A 24 11.72 12.82 -6.07
C TRP A 24 11.38 12.66 -7.55
N THR A 25 12.14 11.77 -8.20
CA THR A 25 11.88 11.31 -9.57
C THR A 25 10.93 10.12 -9.54
N VAL A 26 10.77 9.43 -10.68
CA VAL A 26 9.85 8.29 -10.80
C VAL A 26 10.15 7.18 -9.79
N PHE A 27 11.43 6.82 -9.63
CA PHE A 27 11.81 5.68 -8.80
C PHE A 27 11.47 5.84 -7.32
N PRO A 28 11.86 6.93 -6.63
CA PRO A 28 11.51 7.11 -5.21
C PRO A 28 10.00 7.11 -4.96
N LEU A 29 9.21 7.65 -5.89
CA LEU A 29 7.75 7.62 -5.81
C LEU A 29 7.19 6.20 -5.93
N LEU A 30 7.61 5.46 -6.97
CA LEU A 30 7.16 4.07 -7.17
C LEU A 30 7.60 3.18 -6.02
N LEU A 31 8.81 3.38 -5.51
CA LEU A 31 9.33 2.67 -4.36
C LEU A 31 8.53 2.98 -3.09
N LEU A 32 8.14 4.24 -2.86
CA LEU A 32 7.30 4.60 -1.71
C LEU A 32 5.90 3.97 -1.80
N TYR A 33 5.28 3.98 -2.98
CA TYR A 33 3.99 3.30 -3.18
C TYR A 33 4.11 1.78 -3.03
N TRP A 34 5.24 1.21 -3.43
CA TRP A 34 5.52 -0.20 -3.18
C TRP A 34 5.69 -0.49 -1.68
N LEU A 35 6.41 0.36 -0.94
CA LEU A 35 6.56 0.27 0.51
C LEU A 35 5.22 0.35 1.25
N GLU A 36 4.27 1.13 0.75
CA GLU A 36 2.91 1.17 1.29
C GLU A 36 2.27 -0.23 1.29
N ASN A 37 2.45 -1.03 0.24
CA ASN A 37 1.92 -2.40 0.19
C ASN A 37 2.58 -3.31 1.24
N VAL A 38 3.87 -3.13 1.51
CA VAL A 38 4.59 -3.86 2.56
C VAL A 38 3.99 -3.52 3.93
N VAL A 39 3.80 -2.23 4.21
CA VAL A 39 3.19 -1.75 5.47
C VAL A 39 1.76 -2.28 5.61
N VAL A 40 0.94 -2.16 4.56
CA VAL A 40 -0.43 -2.69 4.55
C VAL A 40 -0.46 -4.20 4.76
N GLY A 41 0.44 -4.95 4.12
CA GLY A 41 0.58 -6.39 4.30
C GLY A 41 0.88 -6.74 5.75
N GLY A 42 1.83 -6.05 6.39
CA GLY A 42 2.17 -6.23 7.81
C GLY A 42 0.98 -5.97 8.73
N PHE A 43 0.27 -4.86 8.55
CA PHE A 43 -0.95 -4.58 9.32
C PHE A 43 -2.07 -5.57 9.02
N ASN A 44 -2.19 -6.08 7.80
CA ASN A 44 -3.20 -7.07 7.47
C ASN A 44 -2.95 -8.41 8.16
N VAL A 45 -1.69 -8.83 8.27
CA VAL A 45 -1.30 -10.00 9.09
C VAL A 45 -1.69 -9.75 10.56
N ALA A 46 -1.40 -8.57 11.11
CA ALA A 46 -1.82 -8.22 12.47
C ALA A 46 -3.35 -8.27 12.65
N LYS A 47 -4.11 -7.77 11.67
CA LYS A 47 -5.58 -7.89 11.67
C LYS A 47 -6.01 -9.35 11.66
N MET A 48 -5.46 -10.18 10.77
CA MET A 48 -5.81 -11.61 10.71
C MET A 48 -5.48 -12.32 12.03
N LEU A 49 -4.37 -12.00 12.68
CA LEU A 49 -4.00 -12.55 13.98
C LEU A 49 -5.00 -12.17 15.08
N LEU A 50 -5.49 -10.93 15.09
CA LEU A 50 -6.40 -10.43 16.12
C LEU A 50 -7.89 -10.63 15.80
N ALA A 51 -8.23 -11.03 14.57
CA ALA A 51 -9.59 -11.36 14.19
C ALA A 51 -10.16 -12.47 15.11
N GLN A 52 -11.41 -12.30 15.53
CA GLN A 52 -12.16 -13.25 16.34
C GLN A 52 -13.34 -13.80 15.52
N PRO A 53 -13.13 -14.88 14.76
CA PRO A 53 -14.20 -15.51 14.00
C PRO A 53 -15.30 -16.05 14.91
N SER A 54 -16.56 -15.92 14.47
CA SER A 54 -17.73 -16.50 15.16
C SER A 54 -17.77 -18.03 15.08
N GLU A 55 -17.26 -18.61 13.99
CA GLU A 55 -17.28 -20.05 13.74
C GLU A 55 -15.99 -20.74 14.24
N PRO A 56 -16.07 -21.83 15.04
CA PRO A 56 -14.90 -22.57 15.52
C PRO A 56 -13.97 -23.05 14.40
N VAL A 57 -14.53 -23.50 13.26
CA VAL A 57 -13.75 -23.94 12.09
C VAL A 57 -12.87 -22.81 11.52
N SER A 58 -13.32 -21.56 11.62
CA SER A 58 -12.55 -20.42 11.13
C SER A 58 -11.31 -20.13 11.99
N TRP A 59 -11.28 -20.55 13.25
CA TRP A 59 -10.08 -20.48 14.09
C TRP A 59 -8.98 -21.40 13.58
N LEU A 60 -9.32 -22.63 13.20
CA LEU A 60 -8.40 -23.55 12.50
C LEU A 60 -7.96 -22.98 11.15
N GLY A 61 -8.87 -22.31 10.44
CA GLY A 61 -8.56 -21.61 9.20
C GLY A 61 -7.42 -20.59 9.32
N LYS A 62 -7.22 -19.95 10.48
CA LYS A 62 -6.10 -19.01 10.70
C LYS A 62 -4.74 -19.67 10.54
N LEU A 63 -4.59 -20.92 10.96
CA LEU A 63 -3.34 -21.68 10.90
C LEU A 63 -2.88 -21.90 9.46
N PHE A 64 -3.81 -21.97 8.52
CA PHE A 64 -3.51 -22.09 7.09
C PHE A 64 -3.48 -20.73 6.39
N LEU A 65 -4.49 -19.89 6.60
CA LEU A 65 -4.68 -18.66 5.86
C LEU A 65 -3.60 -17.61 6.15
N ILE A 66 -3.10 -17.50 7.38
CA ILE A 66 -2.07 -16.51 7.71
C ILE A 66 -0.73 -16.84 7.05
N PRO A 67 -0.17 -18.05 7.18
CA PRO A 67 1.04 -18.42 6.44
C PRO A 67 0.85 -18.34 4.92
N PHE A 68 -0.31 -18.80 4.42
CA PHE A 68 -0.64 -18.69 3.00
C PHE A 68 -0.64 -17.23 2.54
N PHE A 69 -1.25 -16.31 3.31
CA PHE A 69 -1.21 -14.87 3.01
C PHE A 69 0.22 -14.35 2.97
N ILE A 70 1.03 -14.65 3.99
CA ILE A 70 2.43 -14.20 4.06
C ILE A 70 3.21 -14.66 2.84
N VAL A 71 3.11 -15.92 2.46
CA VAL A 71 3.84 -16.48 1.31
C VAL A 71 3.31 -15.92 0.00
N HIS A 72 1.98 -15.93 -0.20
CA HIS A 72 1.39 -15.54 -1.47
C HIS A 72 1.44 -14.02 -1.69
N PHE A 73 0.96 -13.22 -0.73
CA PHE A 73 1.00 -11.76 -0.81
C PHE A 73 2.45 -11.25 -0.71
N GLY A 74 3.27 -11.84 0.16
CA GLY A 74 4.68 -11.50 0.31
C GLY A 74 5.48 -11.84 -0.94
N GLY A 75 5.29 -13.03 -1.54
CA GLY A 75 5.93 -13.42 -2.79
C GLY A 75 5.55 -12.50 -3.95
N PHE A 76 4.27 -12.15 -4.06
CA PHE A 76 3.82 -11.17 -5.03
C PHE A 76 4.47 -9.79 -4.80
N THR A 77 4.48 -9.30 -3.56
CA THR A 77 5.09 -8.01 -3.19
C THR A 77 6.59 -8.01 -3.46
N TYR A 78 7.27 -9.13 -3.19
CA TYR A 78 8.69 -9.32 -3.46
C TYR A 78 9.00 -9.21 -4.96
N VAL A 79 8.33 -10.02 -5.80
CA VAL A 79 8.51 -9.96 -7.26
C VAL A 79 8.26 -8.55 -7.76
N HIS A 80 7.23 -7.87 -7.26
CA HIS A 80 6.95 -6.49 -7.66
C HIS A 80 8.05 -5.51 -7.26
N GLY A 81 8.64 -5.68 -6.08
CA GLY A 81 9.79 -4.88 -5.63
C GLY A 81 11.00 -5.09 -6.53
N VAL A 82 11.26 -6.35 -6.92
CA VAL A 82 12.32 -6.69 -7.89
C VAL A 82 12.09 -5.95 -9.21
N LEU A 83 10.87 -5.93 -9.74
CA LEU A 83 10.56 -5.21 -10.98
C LEU A 83 10.75 -3.69 -10.83
N VAL A 84 10.32 -3.11 -9.72
CA VAL A 84 10.53 -1.67 -9.46
C VAL A 84 12.02 -1.31 -9.47
N VAL A 85 12.86 -2.11 -8.80
CA VAL A 85 14.32 -1.89 -8.79
C VAL A 85 14.94 -2.19 -10.16
N ALA A 86 14.51 -3.24 -10.85
CA ALA A 86 15.06 -3.62 -12.15
C ALA A 86 14.80 -2.56 -13.24
N PHE A 87 13.60 -1.99 -13.27
CA PHE A 87 13.21 -1.05 -14.33
C PHE A 87 13.50 0.42 -13.99
N PHE A 88 13.43 0.79 -12.71
CA PHE A 88 13.50 2.19 -12.30
C PHE A 88 14.62 2.45 -11.30
N GLY A 89 15.24 1.42 -10.74
CA GLY A 89 16.31 1.57 -9.76
C GLY A 89 17.57 2.24 -10.31
N PRO A 90 18.45 2.74 -9.43
CA PRO A 90 19.71 3.35 -9.83
C PRO A 90 20.61 2.33 -10.55
N LYS A 91 21.44 2.81 -11.49
CA LYS A 91 22.39 1.96 -12.21
C LYS A 91 23.29 1.21 -11.23
N GLY A 92 23.43 -0.10 -11.43
CA GLY A 92 24.22 -0.97 -10.56
C GLY A 92 23.48 -1.55 -9.36
N ALA A 93 22.21 -1.19 -9.15
CA ALA A 93 21.37 -1.88 -8.16
C ALA A 93 21.16 -3.35 -8.55
N GLN A 94 21.21 -4.26 -7.57
CA GLN A 94 20.92 -5.68 -7.74
C GLN A 94 19.42 -5.91 -7.44
N PRO A 95 18.57 -6.15 -8.46
CA PRO A 95 17.12 -6.12 -8.25
C PRO A 95 16.58 -7.22 -7.33
N PHE A 96 17.25 -8.36 -7.29
CA PHE A 96 16.89 -9.48 -6.41
C PHE A 96 17.38 -9.29 -4.96
N ASP A 97 18.31 -8.38 -4.71
CA ASP A 97 18.78 -8.06 -3.35
C ASP A 97 18.04 -6.83 -2.80
N LEU A 98 16.74 -7.00 -2.55
CA LEU A 98 15.90 -5.95 -1.98
C LEU A 98 16.33 -5.56 -0.56
N LEU A 99 16.95 -6.48 0.18
CA LEU A 99 17.42 -6.24 1.54
C LEU A 99 18.53 -5.18 1.59
N THR A 100 19.35 -5.11 0.54
CA THR A 100 20.36 -4.05 0.39
C THR A 100 19.80 -2.85 -0.38
N ALA A 101 19.10 -3.09 -1.49
CA ALA A 101 18.65 -2.04 -2.40
C ALA A 101 17.63 -1.08 -1.74
N VAL A 102 16.66 -1.61 -0.98
CA VAL A 102 15.59 -0.80 -0.40
C VAL A 102 16.10 0.13 0.70
N PRO A 103 16.87 -0.32 1.72
CA PRO A 103 17.41 0.59 2.73
C PRO A 103 18.39 1.62 2.17
N ALA A 104 19.14 1.27 1.12
CA ALA A 104 20.00 2.23 0.41
C ALA A 104 19.15 3.32 -0.28
N ALA A 105 18.11 2.93 -1.01
CA ALA A 105 17.20 3.87 -1.68
C ALA A 105 16.41 4.73 -0.69
N ILE A 106 16.00 4.19 0.46
CA ILE A 106 15.33 4.95 1.52
C ILE A 106 16.23 6.07 2.04
N ARG A 107 17.50 5.75 2.33
CA ARG A 107 18.48 6.73 2.82
C ARG A 107 18.80 7.78 1.75
N ALA A 108 19.05 7.35 0.52
CA ALA A 108 19.43 8.24 -0.58
C ALA A 108 18.33 9.24 -0.96
N ASN A 109 17.06 8.90 -0.78
CA ASN A 109 15.92 9.73 -1.19
C ASN A 109 15.11 10.28 -0.01
N HIS A 110 15.60 10.14 1.22
CA HIS A 110 14.89 10.57 2.44
C HIS A 110 13.47 9.98 2.58
N LEU A 111 13.23 8.77 2.05
CA LEU A 111 11.91 8.11 2.09
C LEU A 111 11.49 7.71 3.51
N GLY A 112 12.41 7.78 4.49
CA GLY A 112 12.12 7.42 5.88
C GLY A 112 10.93 8.20 6.45
N TRP A 113 10.79 9.47 6.10
CA TRP A 113 9.64 10.29 6.52
C TRP A 113 8.33 9.84 5.88
N GLY A 114 8.38 9.49 4.59
CA GLY A 114 7.21 8.93 3.91
C GLY A 114 6.80 7.58 4.50
N LEU A 115 7.76 6.69 4.72
CA LEU A 115 7.51 5.39 5.34
C LEU A 115 6.96 5.52 6.77
N LEU A 116 7.52 6.43 7.57
CA LEU A 116 7.03 6.72 8.91
C LEU A 116 5.58 7.22 8.87
N SER A 117 5.26 8.15 7.97
CA SER A 117 3.90 8.66 7.84
C SER A 117 2.91 7.62 7.34
N LEU A 118 3.30 6.76 6.39
CA LEU A 118 2.46 5.66 5.92
C LEU A 118 2.19 4.69 7.07
N THR A 119 3.23 4.31 7.80
CA THR A 119 3.13 3.43 8.97
C THR A 119 2.25 4.03 10.05
N ALA A 120 2.40 5.33 10.34
CA ALA A 120 1.55 6.05 11.28
C ALA A 120 0.10 6.08 10.80
N SER A 121 -0.18 6.49 9.56
CA SER A 121 -1.54 6.57 9.02
C SER A 121 -2.26 5.22 9.07
N HIS A 122 -1.58 4.14 8.66
CA HIS A 122 -2.12 2.78 8.75
C HIS A 122 -2.24 2.27 10.18
N GLY A 123 -1.27 2.59 11.05
CA GLY A 123 -1.28 2.21 12.46
C GLY A 123 -2.40 2.89 13.24
N LEU A 124 -2.65 4.18 12.99
CA LEU A 124 -3.77 4.91 13.57
C LEU A 124 -5.12 4.33 13.10
N SER A 125 -5.23 4.01 11.80
CA SER A 125 -6.43 3.33 11.28
C SER A 125 -6.63 1.96 11.91
N PHE A 126 -5.56 1.18 12.08
CA PHE A 126 -5.58 -0.09 12.77
C PHE A 126 -5.99 0.06 14.24
N TYR A 127 -5.42 1.01 14.97
CA TYR A 127 -5.76 1.22 16.37
C TYR A 127 -7.21 1.67 16.57
N TRP A 128 -7.62 2.78 15.94
CA TRP A 128 -8.97 3.33 16.18
C TRP A 128 -10.07 2.50 15.54
N ASN A 129 -9.92 2.10 14.29
CA ASN A 129 -10.99 1.39 13.59
C ASN A 129 -10.97 -0.09 13.96
N TYR A 130 -9.79 -0.73 13.93
CA TYR A 130 -9.73 -2.16 14.09
C TYR A 130 -9.84 -2.59 15.55
N LEU A 131 -9.02 -2.03 16.45
CA LEU A 131 -8.98 -2.39 17.86
C LEU A 131 -10.08 -1.70 18.67
N GLN A 132 -10.10 -0.36 18.69
CA GLN A 132 -10.97 0.40 19.58
C GLN A 132 -12.47 0.29 19.20
N ASN A 133 -12.80 0.35 17.90
CA ASN A 133 -14.18 0.21 17.44
C ASN A 133 -14.63 -1.26 17.29
N GLY A 134 -13.77 -2.22 17.63
CA GLY A 134 -14.11 -3.65 17.67
C GLY A 134 -14.36 -4.29 16.30
N GLU A 135 -13.80 -3.77 15.21
CA GLU A 135 -13.92 -4.43 13.90
C GLU A 135 -13.30 -5.84 13.93
N PHE A 136 -12.30 -6.09 14.80
CA PHE A 136 -11.70 -7.41 14.97
C PHE A 136 -12.70 -8.52 15.33
N GLN A 137 -13.80 -8.17 16.01
CA GLN A 137 -14.86 -9.11 16.41
C GLN A 137 -15.77 -9.52 15.24
N ARG A 138 -15.81 -8.69 14.19
CA ARG A 138 -16.69 -8.86 13.03
C ARG A 138 -15.91 -9.14 11.75
N ALA A 139 -14.58 -9.17 11.83
CA ALA A 139 -13.70 -9.34 10.69
C ALA A 139 -13.73 -10.78 10.18
N SER A 140 -14.12 -10.95 8.92
CA SER A 140 -13.99 -12.22 8.20
C SER A 140 -12.56 -12.39 7.68
N LEU A 141 -11.95 -13.56 7.94
CA LEU A 141 -10.63 -13.92 7.40
C LEU A 141 -10.59 -13.85 5.87
N ASN A 142 -11.65 -14.29 5.19
CA ASN A 142 -11.75 -14.23 3.73
C ASN A 142 -11.76 -12.79 3.21
N THR A 143 -12.38 -11.86 3.96
CA THR A 143 -12.36 -10.44 3.60
C THR A 143 -10.98 -9.84 3.81
N LEU A 144 -10.33 -10.15 4.93
CA LEU A 144 -8.97 -9.68 5.23
C LEU A 144 -7.95 -10.24 4.22
N MET A 145 -8.13 -11.47 3.75
CA MET A 145 -7.31 -12.07 2.69
C MET A 145 -7.29 -11.19 1.42
N GLY A 146 -8.47 -10.78 0.95
CA GLY A 146 -8.60 -9.99 -0.29
C GLY A 146 -8.32 -8.49 -0.15
N GLN A 147 -8.40 -7.94 1.07
CA GLN A 147 -8.38 -6.49 1.31
C GLN A 147 -7.15 -5.77 0.71
N PRO A 148 -5.91 -6.29 0.82
CA PRO A 148 -4.73 -5.60 0.30
C PRO A 148 -4.59 -5.60 -1.24
N TYR A 149 -5.22 -6.54 -1.95
CA TYR A 149 -5.03 -6.74 -3.39
C TYR A 149 -5.54 -5.56 -4.23
N GLY A 150 -6.58 -4.86 -3.78
CA GLY A 150 -7.08 -3.67 -4.48
C GLY A 150 -5.98 -2.63 -4.67
N ARG A 151 -5.16 -2.38 -3.64
CA ARG A 151 -4.07 -1.39 -3.66
C ARG A 151 -2.95 -1.79 -4.62
N ILE A 152 -2.63 -3.07 -4.64
CA ILE A 152 -1.67 -3.66 -5.57
C ILE A 152 -2.10 -3.43 -7.01
N VAL A 153 -3.36 -3.68 -7.35
CA VAL A 153 -3.87 -3.47 -8.72
C VAL A 153 -3.72 -2.01 -9.11
N VAL A 154 -4.09 -1.09 -8.22
CA VAL A 154 -3.90 0.34 -8.51
C VAL A 154 -2.42 0.67 -8.72
N LEU A 155 -1.51 0.12 -7.91
CA LEU A 155 -0.07 0.30 -8.10
C LEU A 155 0.41 -0.26 -9.45
N HIS A 156 -0.06 -1.43 -9.87
CA HIS A 156 0.28 -2.00 -11.19
C HIS A 156 -0.18 -1.09 -12.32
N LEU A 157 -1.43 -0.63 -12.27
CA LEU A 157 -1.95 0.31 -13.26
C LEU A 157 -1.13 1.61 -13.25
N THR A 158 -0.77 2.10 -12.06
CA THR A 158 0.04 3.32 -11.90
C THR A 158 1.45 3.13 -12.50
N VAL A 159 2.16 2.06 -12.16
CA VAL A 159 3.50 1.75 -12.67
C VAL A 159 3.48 1.49 -14.18
N LEU A 160 2.54 0.66 -14.65
CA LEU A 160 2.44 0.24 -16.05
C LEU A 160 2.05 1.42 -16.95
N PHE A 161 1.03 2.19 -16.58
CA PHE A 161 0.57 3.32 -17.40
C PHE A 161 1.43 4.55 -17.21
N GLY A 162 1.78 4.93 -15.98
CA GLY A 162 2.50 6.17 -15.78
C GLY A 162 4.02 6.08 -15.91
N GLY A 163 4.63 4.91 -15.74
CA GLY A 163 6.00 4.68 -16.19
C GLY A 163 6.11 4.88 -17.70
N TRP A 164 5.15 4.35 -18.46
CA TRP A 164 5.05 4.56 -19.91
C TRP A 164 4.79 6.02 -20.29
N ILE A 165 3.88 6.72 -19.59
CA ILE A 165 3.58 8.14 -19.87
C ILE A 165 4.80 9.03 -19.57
N VAL A 166 5.56 8.78 -18.50
CA VAL A 166 6.79 9.54 -18.21
C VAL A 166 7.86 9.30 -19.27
N ILE A 167 8.01 8.07 -19.75
CA ILE A 167 8.93 7.73 -20.84
C ILE A 167 8.51 8.44 -22.14
N LEU A 168 7.22 8.50 -22.45
CA LEU A 168 6.69 9.14 -23.66
C LEU A 168 6.77 10.67 -23.64
N LEU A 169 6.56 11.30 -22.48
CA LEU A 169 6.49 12.77 -22.37
C LEU A 169 7.86 13.44 -22.24
N GLY A 170 8.94 12.70 -21.96
CA GLY A 170 10.32 13.22 -21.88
C GLY A 170 10.59 14.23 -20.75
N SER A 171 9.54 14.78 -20.12
CA SER A 171 9.59 15.69 -18.98
C SER A 171 8.93 15.03 -17.76
N PRO A 172 9.68 14.82 -16.66
CA PRO A 172 9.21 14.00 -15.53
C PRO A 172 8.10 14.67 -14.71
N VAL A 173 8.04 15.99 -14.61
CA VAL A 173 7.17 16.66 -13.61
C VAL A 173 5.67 16.61 -13.98
N PRO A 174 5.22 17.01 -15.19
CA PRO A 174 3.80 16.98 -15.53
C PRO A 174 3.23 15.56 -15.58
N ALA A 175 4.04 14.59 -16.05
CA ALA A 175 3.68 13.19 -16.10
C ALA A 175 3.47 12.59 -14.70
N LEU A 176 4.31 12.95 -13.73
CA LEU A 176 4.17 12.55 -12.34
C LEU A 176 2.92 13.16 -11.69
N ILE A 177 2.59 14.42 -11.98
CA ILE A 177 1.37 15.07 -11.46
C ILE A 177 0.11 14.33 -11.96
N ILE A 178 0.07 13.96 -13.23
CA ILE A 178 -1.05 13.20 -13.82
C ILE A 178 -1.16 11.82 -13.16
N LEU A 179 -0.04 11.13 -12.97
CA LEU A 179 0.00 9.83 -12.31
C LEU A 179 -0.51 9.89 -10.87
N ILE A 180 -0.10 10.91 -10.11
CA ILE A 180 -0.59 11.15 -8.75
C ILE A 180 -2.10 11.38 -8.76
N ALA A 181 -2.61 12.22 -9.67
CA ALA A 181 -4.04 12.49 -9.78
C ALA A 181 -4.86 11.22 -10.09
N PHE A 182 -4.37 10.36 -11.00
CA PHE A 182 -5.02 9.08 -11.31
C PHE A 182 -5.02 8.13 -10.11
N LYS A 183 -3.90 8.01 -9.40
CA LYS A 183 -3.79 7.18 -8.19
C LYS A 183 -4.78 7.63 -7.12
N THR A 184 -4.83 8.92 -6.84
CA THR A 184 -5.76 9.50 -5.85
C THR A 184 -7.22 9.25 -6.24
N ALA A 185 -7.57 9.39 -7.53
CA ALA A 185 -8.92 9.13 -7.99
C ALA A 185 -9.32 7.65 -7.87
N ALA A 186 -8.39 6.73 -8.16
CA ALA A 186 -8.62 5.29 -8.03
C ALA A 186 -8.82 4.89 -6.55
N ASP A 187 -7.97 5.39 -5.66
CA ASP A 187 -8.08 5.14 -4.22
C ASP A 187 -9.40 5.70 -3.66
N TRP A 188 -9.80 6.90 -4.09
CA TRP A 188 -11.07 7.47 -3.69
C TRP A 188 -12.26 6.61 -4.15
N ARG A 189 -12.24 6.13 -5.40
CA ARG A 189 -13.29 5.24 -5.93
C ARG A 189 -13.34 3.91 -5.19
N ALA A 190 -12.18 3.30 -4.91
CA ALA A 190 -12.10 2.07 -4.13
C ALA A 190 -12.69 2.25 -2.73
N HIS A 191 -12.38 3.36 -2.07
CA HIS A 191 -12.89 3.67 -0.73
C HIS A 191 -14.41 3.93 -0.72
N LYS A 192 -14.95 4.58 -1.76
CA LYS A 192 -16.40 4.80 -1.93
C LYS A 192 -17.14 3.50 -2.29
N ALA A 193 -16.53 2.62 -3.08
CA ALA A 193 -17.08 1.32 -3.42
C ALA A 193 -17.14 0.38 -2.20
N GLU A 194 -16.14 0.43 -1.32
CA GLU A 194 -16.16 -0.24 -0.02
C GLU A 194 -17.35 0.22 0.84
N ARG A 195 -17.55 1.55 0.95
CA ARG A 195 -18.68 2.13 1.72
C ARG A 195 -20.04 1.71 1.18
N ARG A 196 -20.19 1.55 -0.13
CA ARG A 196 -21.46 1.15 -0.76
C ARG A 196 -21.83 -0.31 -0.48
N LYS A 197 -20.84 -1.20 -0.41
CA LYS A 197 -21.06 -2.63 -0.05
C LYS A 197 -21.56 -2.80 1.39
N PHE A 198 -21.09 -1.97 2.32
CA PHE A 198 -21.56 -1.98 3.72
C PHE A 198 -22.90 -1.26 3.94
N ALA A 199 -23.33 -0.39 3.03
CA ALA A 199 -24.65 0.27 3.11
C ALA A 199 -25.80 -0.67 2.70
N THR A 200 -25.54 -1.61 1.79
CA THR A 200 -26.49 -2.65 1.33
C THR A 200 -26.60 -3.86 2.27
N GLN A 201 -25.88 -3.88 3.39
CA GLN A 201 -25.94 -4.94 4.41
C GLN A 201 -26.48 -4.42 5.75
N ARG A 202 -27.33 -3.39 5.73
CA ARG A 202 -28.22 -3.12 6.88
C ARG A 202 -29.50 -3.94 6.68
N PRO A 203 -29.94 -4.70 7.70
CA PRO A 203 -31.27 -5.31 7.68
C PRO A 203 -32.36 -4.25 7.56
#